data_AF-A0A845AJ20-F1
#
_entry.id   AF-A0A845AJ20-F1
#
_cell.length_a   1.000
_cell.length_b   1.000
_cell.length_c   1.000
_cell.angle_alpha   90.00
_cell.angle_beta   90.00
_cell.angle_gamma   90.00
#
_symmetry.space_group_name_H-M   'P 1'
#
loop_
_entity.id
_entity.type
_entity.pdbx_description
1 polymer ?
#
loop_
_entity_poly.entity_id
_entity_poly.type
_entity_poly.pdbx_seq_one_letter_code
_entity_poly.pdbx_strand_id
1 'polypeptide(L)'
;MPDTVTIREHFKRLADFSGREDRASFWPYAAVAFAIIMVVGMIIFVPMMMSAMQEMQQFAAQHPEQVSVTSGPSQYSISVRGDPPELMPKESILLYLVATFGLAFVLYAAAVVRRLRDRGKSGLWGFMPFPFIIYSSIQVPRMFSSIGPGAQSDMTLFFSIFFSNLLYIITMIWLIVLLAGQSAPERDGE
;
A
#
# COMPACT_ATOMS: atom_id res chain seq x y z
N MET A 1 25.88 -15.83 -16.49
CA MET A 1 25.86 -14.34 -16.38
C MET A 1 24.41 -13.90 -16.27
N PRO A 2 24.04 -12.97 -15.38
CA PRO A 2 22.66 -12.52 -15.34
C PRO A 2 22.36 -11.72 -16.61
N ASP A 3 21.29 -12.11 -17.32
CA ASP A 3 20.87 -11.45 -18.54
C ASP A 3 20.39 -10.03 -18.20
N THR A 4 20.96 -9.02 -18.85
CA THR A 4 20.42 -7.66 -18.78
C THR A 4 19.12 -7.63 -19.55
N VAL A 5 18.01 -7.56 -18.82
CA VAL A 5 16.65 -7.61 -19.39
C VAL A 5 16.14 -6.18 -19.61
N THR A 6 15.56 -5.93 -20.78
CA THR A 6 14.93 -4.64 -21.08
C THR A 6 13.58 -4.51 -20.37
N ILE A 7 13.12 -3.28 -20.14
CA ILE A 7 11.79 -3.01 -19.55
C ILE A 7 10.68 -3.75 -20.29
N ARG A 8 10.74 -3.81 -21.63
CA ARG A 8 9.76 -4.52 -22.46
C ARG A 8 9.71 -6.02 -22.16
N GLU A 9 10.86 -6.64 -21.95
CA GLU A 9 10.95 -8.07 -21.64
C GLU A 9 10.44 -8.38 -20.24
N HIS A 10 10.62 -7.47 -19.27
CA HIS A 10 9.98 -7.62 -17.96
C HIS A 10 8.45 -7.72 -18.08
N PHE A 11 7.82 -6.89 -18.91
CA PHE A 11 6.37 -6.97 -19.14
C PHE A 11 5.94 -8.27 -19.84
N LYS A 12 6.81 -8.90 -20.64
CA LYS A 12 6.53 -10.23 -21.21
C LYS A 12 6.67 -11.36 -20.19
N ARG A 13 7.41 -11.12 -19.11
CA ARG A 13 7.77 -12.10 -18.08
C ARG A 13 7.01 -11.89 -16.75
N LEU A 14 5.87 -11.20 -16.78
CA LEU A 14 5.07 -10.93 -15.57
C LEU A 14 4.60 -12.21 -14.84
N ALA A 15 4.37 -13.29 -15.59
CA ALA A 15 4.00 -14.60 -15.04
C ALA A 15 5.17 -15.59 -14.94
N ASP A 16 6.39 -15.17 -15.33
CA ASP A 16 7.58 -16.01 -15.28
C ASP A 16 8.34 -15.78 -13.97
N PHE A 17 8.12 -16.69 -13.02
CA PHE A 17 8.79 -16.71 -11.73
C PHE A 17 10.14 -17.45 -11.75
N SER A 18 10.57 -17.94 -12.93
CA SER A 18 11.80 -18.72 -13.10
C SER A 18 13.00 -17.84 -13.45
N GLY A 19 14.20 -18.36 -13.18
CA GLY A 19 15.46 -17.69 -13.47
C GLY A 19 15.88 -16.64 -12.45
N ARG A 20 16.85 -15.83 -12.87
CA ARG A 20 17.55 -14.82 -12.06
C ARG A 20 17.45 -13.46 -12.73
N GLU A 21 17.55 -12.41 -11.93
CA GLU A 21 17.51 -11.02 -12.40
C GLU A 21 18.55 -10.18 -11.67
N ASP A 22 19.36 -9.45 -12.43
CA ASP A 22 20.37 -8.55 -11.87
C ASP A 22 19.75 -7.26 -11.32
N ARG A 23 20.50 -6.59 -10.46
CA ARG A 23 20.08 -5.33 -9.84
C ARG A 23 19.93 -4.18 -10.84
N ALA A 24 20.74 -4.12 -11.90
CA ALA A 24 20.77 -3.01 -12.83
C ALA A 24 19.54 -3.03 -13.76
N SER A 25 19.00 -4.21 -14.08
CA SER A 25 17.73 -4.36 -14.79
C SER A 25 16.52 -4.18 -13.86
N PHE A 26 16.59 -4.74 -12.64
CA PHE A 26 15.48 -4.72 -11.68
C PHE A 26 15.03 -3.31 -11.27
N TRP A 27 15.97 -2.43 -10.88
CA TRP A 27 15.61 -1.12 -10.31
C TRP A 27 14.92 -0.15 -11.29
N PRO A 28 15.40 -0.01 -12.56
CA PRO A 28 14.68 0.76 -13.57
C PRO A 28 13.28 0.22 -13.84
N TYR A 29 13.11 -1.09 -13.95
CA TYR A 29 11.79 -1.70 -14.08
C TYR A 29 10.91 -1.39 -12.86
N ALA A 30 11.46 -1.55 -11.65
CA ALA A 30 10.73 -1.31 -10.42
C ALA A 30 10.24 0.14 -10.30
N ALA A 31 11.04 1.11 -10.75
CA ALA A 31 10.65 2.52 -10.79
C ALA A 31 9.52 2.77 -11.81
N VAL A 32 9.57 2.15 -12.99
CA VAL A 32 8.51 2.26 -14.00
C VAL A 32 7.21 1.61 -13.50
N ALA A 33 7.29 0.42 -12.91
CA ALA A 33 6.14 -0.23 -12.30
C ALA A 33 5.52 0.64 -11.20
N PHE A 34 6.35 1.29 -10.38
CA PHE A 34 5.90 2.19 -9.32
C PHE A 34 5.13 3.39 -9.91
N ALA A 35 5.69 4.01 -10.96
CA ALA A 35 5.04 5.11 -11.66
C ALA A 35 3.68 4.71 -12.25
N ILE A 36 3.58 3.52 -12.85
CA ILE A 36 2.31 2.99 -13.38
C ILE A 36 1.29 2.82 -12.26
N ILE A 37 1.67 2.22 -11.13
CA ILE A 37 0.77 2.02 -9.98
C ILE A 37 0.31 3.37 -9.41
N MET A 38 1.22 4.34 -9.30
CA MET A 38 0.89 5.70 -8.87
C MET A 38 -0.11 6.37 -9.80
N VAL A 39 0.10 6.30 -11.12
CA VAL A 39 -0.81 6.89 -12.11
C VAL A 39 -2.19 6.23 -12.05
N VAL A 40 -2.25 4.90 -12.04
CA VAL A 40 -3.53 4.17 -11.92
C VAL A 40 -4.22 4.49 -10.59
N GLY A 41 -3.46 4.53 -9.50
CA GLY A 41 -3.95 4.93 -8.18
C GLY A 41 -4.55 6.34 -8.20
N MET A 42 -3.88 7.33 -8.80
CA MET A 42 -4.39 8.69 -8.92
C MET A 42 -5.65 8.77 -9.79
N ILE A 43 -5.72 8.02 -10.89
CA ILE A 43 -6.91 7.96 -11.77
C ILE A 43 -8.14 7.48 -11.00
N ILE A 44 -7.98 6.57 -10.04
CA ILE A 44 -9.10 6.05 -9.23
C ILE A 44 -9.35 6.94 -8.00
N PHE A 45 -8.30 7.36 -7.31
CA PHE A 45 -8.39 8.09 -6.05
C PHE A 45 -8.92 9.52 -6.21
N VAL A 46 -8.49 10.24 -7.25
CA VAL A 46 -8.89 11.64 -7.46
C VAL A 46 -10.41 11.77 -7.67
N PRO A 47 -11.04 11.01 -8.59
CA PRO A 47 -12.50 11.05 -8.74
C PRO A 47 -13.23 10.62 -7.47
N MET A 48 -12.75 9.58 -6.79
CA MET A 48 -13.31 9.13 -5.51
C MET A 48 -13.33 10.28 -4.48
N MET A 49 -12.23 11.02 -4.36
CA MET A 49 -12.15 12.18 -3.45
C MET A 49 -13.04 13.34 -3.88
N MET A 50 -13.13 13.62 -5.18
CA MET A 50 -14.03 14.65 -5.69
C MET A 50 -15.50 14.32 -5.38
N SER A 51 -15.93 13.07 -5.56
CA SER A 51 -17.28 12.61 -5.21
C SER A 51 -17.54 12.74 -3.71
N ALA A 52 -16.62 12.29 -2.86
CA ALA A 52 -16.72 12.41 -1.41
C ALA A 52 -16.88 13.88 -0.95
N MET A 53 -16.11 14.80 -1.54
CA MET A 53 -16.20 16.23 -1.25
C MET A 53 -17.54 16.83 -1.69
N GLN A 54 -18.05 16.44 -2.85
CA GLN A 54 -19.36 16.88 -3.34
C GLN A 54 -20.50 16.41 -2.43
N GLU A 55 -20.46 15.16 -1.98
CA GLU A 55 -21.44 14.60 -1.04
C GLU A 55 -21.39 15.33 0.31
N MET A 56 -20.19 15.61 0.83
CA MET A 56 -20.05 16.38 2.07
C MET A 56 -20.60 17.81 1.94
N GLN A 57 -20.37 18.48 0.80
CA GLN A 57 -20.93 19.80 0.53
C GLN A 57 -22.46 19.77 0.46
N GLN A 58 -23.03 18.76 -0.19
CA GLN A 58 -24.48 18.58 -0.27
C GLN A 58 -25.08 18.29 1.11
N PHE A 59 -24.46 17.42 1.89
CA PHE A 59 -24.88 17.12 3.26
C PHE A 59 -24.87 18.37 4.15
N ALA A 60 -23.80 19.18 4.07
CA ALA A 60 -23.71 20.43 4.83
C ALA A 60 -24.77 21.46 4.40
N ALA A 61 -25.13 21.52 3.11
CA ALA A 61 -26.19 22.38 2.61
C ALA A 61 -27.59 21.92 3.03
N GLN A 62 -27.80 20.60 3.19
CA GLN A 62 -29.07 19.99 3.57
C GLN A 62 -29.30 19.95 5.09
N HIS A 63 -28.22 19.93 5.89
CA HIS A 63 -28.29 19.88 7.36
C HIS A 63 -27.52 21.04 8.01
N PRO A 64 -27.90 22.31 7.74
CA PRO A 64 -27.20 23.48 8.29
C PRO A 64 -27.25 23.53 9.83
N GLU A 65 -28.26 22.93 10.48
CA GLU A 65 -28.36 22.84 11.94
C GLU A 65 -27.42 21.82 12.62
N GLN A 66 -26.80 20.88 11.89
CA GLN A 66 -25.90 19.85 12.44
C GLN A 66 -24.42 20.18 12.25
N VAL A 67 -24.10 21.32 11.64
CA VAL A 67 -22.75 21.69 11.20
C VAL A 67 -22.31 22.94 11.95
N SER A 68 -21.45 22.77 12.96
CA SER A 68 -20.77 23.90 13.59
C SER A 68 -19.54 24.24 12.75
N VAL A 69 -19.69 25.21 11.85
CA VAL A 69 -18.57 25.77 11.08
C VAL A 69 -17.82 26.74 11.99
N THR A 70 -16.66 26.33 12.50
CA THR A 70 -15.78 27.25 13.23
C THR A 70 -14.74 27.76 12.22
N SER A 71 -15.03 28.91 11.61
CA SER A 71 -14.11 29.61 10.70
C SER A 71 -13.24 30.59 11.49
N GLY A 72 -11.93 30.29 11.59
CA GLY A 72 -10.91 31.22 12.08
C GLY A 72 -10.07 31.78 10.91
N PRO A 73 -9.27 32.86 11.13
CA PRO A 73 -8.53 33.56 10.07
C PRO A 73 -7.59 32.69 9.20
N SER A 74 -7.26 31.48 9.65
CA SER A 74 -6.39 30.52 8.95
C SER A 74 -6.90 29.08 8.90
N GLN A 75 -8.11 28.79 9.40
CA GLN A 75 -8.55 27.40 9.57
C GLN A 75 -10.06 27.24 9.34
N TYR A 76 -10.41 26.31 8.45
CA TYR A 76 -11.77 25.89 8.17
C TYR A 76 -11.96 24.49 8.75
N SER A 77 -12.68 24.38 9.87
CA SER A 77 -13.00 23.10 10.51
C SER A 77 -14.51 22.92 10.54
N ILE A 78 -15.00 21.91 9.81
CA ILE A 78 -16.41 21.50 9.84
C ILE A 78 -16.53 20.44 10.93
N SER A 79 -17.16 20.77 12.06
CA SER A 79 -17.55 19.79 13.06
C SER A 79 -19.00 19.39 12.84
N VAL A 80 -19.22 18.21 12.26
CA VAL A 80 -20.55 17.60 12.10
C VAL A 80 -20.95 16.97 13.44
N ARG A 81 -22.07 17.41 14.00
CA ARG A 81 -22.63 16.88 15.25
C ARG A 81 -23.65 15.79 14.88
N GLY A 82 -23.18 14.56 14.69
CA GLY A 82 -24.00 13.42 14.26
C GLY A 82 -23.14 12.27 13.71
N ASP A 83 -23.79 11.19 13.24
CA ASP A 83 -23.11 10.10 12.52
C ASP A 83 -22.80 10.64 11.11
N PRO A 84 -21.52 10.93 10.77
CA PRO A 84 -21.19 11.51 9.48
C PRO A 84 -21.61 10.53 8.37
N PRO A 85 -22.12 11.03 7.23
CA PRO A 85 -22.42 10.17 6.09
C PRO A 85 -21.19 9.34 5.72
N GLU A 86 -21.40 8.14 5.16
CA GLU A 86 -20.31 7.28 4.71
C GLU A 86 -19.60 7.92 3.51
N LEU A 87 -18.66 8.84 3.80
CA LEU A 87 -17.98 9.71 2.83
C LEU A 87 -17.20 8.95 1.75
N MET A 88 -16.85 7.70 2.02
CA MET A 88 -16.16 6.84 1.07
C MET A 88 -16.89 5.50 1.03
N PRO A 89 -17.70 5.24 -0.01
CA PRO A 89 -18.37 3.95 -0.16
C PRO A 89 -17.38 2.80 -0.05
N LYS A 90 -17.69 1.76 0.73
CA LYS A 90 -16.81 0.59 0.91
C LYS A 90 -16.41 -0.05 -0.42
N GLU A 91 -17.30 0.00 -1.41
CA GLU A 91 -17.08 -0.52 -2.75
C GLU A 91 -15.98 0.23 -3.50
N SER A 92 -15.94 1.57 -3.37
CA SER A 92 -14.93 2.39 -4.04
C SER A 92 -13.55 2.19 -3.39
N ILE A 93 -13.50 2.10 -2.06
CA ILE A 93 -12.29 1.74 -1.32
C ILE A 93 -11.81 0.35 -1.73
N LEU A 94 -12.70 -0.64 -1.78
CA LEU A 94 -12.35 -2.00 -2.18
C LEU A 94 -11.80 -2.03 -3.61
N LEU A 95 -12.45 -1.34 -4.56
CA LEU A 95 -11.99 -1.22 -5.93
C LEU A 95 -10.58 -0.61 -5.99
N TYR A 96 -10.34 0.48 -5.27
CA TYR A 96 -9.03 1.12 -5.20
C TYR A 96 -7.95 0.18 -4.65
N LEU A 97 -8.23 -0.51 -3.54
CA LEU A 97 -7.30 -1.46 -2.95
C LEU A 97 -7.02 -2.63 -3.89
N VAL A 98 -8.05 -3.27 -4.45
CA VAL A 98 -7.90 -4.39 -5.38
C VAL A 98 -7.12 -3.98 -6.63
N ALA A 99 -7.44 -2.82 -7.21
CA ALA A 99 -6.76 -2.31 -8.39
C ALA A 99 -5.27 -2.03 -8.10
N THR A 100 -4.97 -1.31 -7.01
CA THR A 100 -3.59 -0.90 -6.71
C THR A 100 -2.74 -2.07 -6.22
N PHE A 101 -3.21 -2.86 -5.25
CA PHE A 101 -2.47 -4.03 -4.75
C PHE A 101 -2.40 -5.16 -5.77
N GLY A 102 -3.49 -5.40 -6.53
CA GLY A 102 -3.50 -6.40 -7.59
C GLY A 102 -2.53 -6.04 -8.71
N LEU A 103 -2.52 -4.78 -9.14
CA LEU A 103 -1.57 -4.29 -10.13
C LEU A 103 -0.13 -4.35 -9.61
N ALA A 104 0.11 -3.93 -8.37
CA ALA A 104 1.42 -4.06 -7.74
C ALA A 104 1.89 -5.52 -7.67
N PHE A 105 0.99 -6.44 -7.32
CA PHE A 105 1.31 -7.87 -7.30
C PHE A 105 1.69 -8.37 -8.69
N VAL A 106 0.89 -8.07 -9.72
CA VAL A 106 1.16 -8.48 -11.11
C VAL A 106 2.50 -7.95 -11.59
N LEU A 107 2.83 -6.69 -11.30
CA LEU A 107 4.06 -6.06 -11.76
C LEU A 107 5.29 -6.52 -10.96
N TYR A 108 5.19 -6.67 -9.64
CA TYR A 108 6.36 -6.93 -8.81
C TYR A 108 6.62 -8.40 -8.50
N ALA A 109 5.60 -9.26 -8.43
CA ALA A 109 5.75 -10.59 -7.83
C ALA A 109 6.84 -11.43 -8.53
N ALA A 110 6.77 -11.55 -9.86
CA ALA A 110 7.75 -12.31 -10.63
C ALA A 110 9.16 -11.69 -10.56
N ALA A 111 9.27 -10.37 -10.70
CA ALA A 111 10.55 -9.65 -10.64
C ALA A 111 11.23 -9.80 -9.27
N VAL A 112 10.48 -9.61 -8.17
CA VAL A 112 10.97 -9.78 -6.79
C VAL A 112 11.45 -11.20 -6.56
N VAL A 113 10.71 -12.21 -7.03
CA VAL A 113 11.12 -13.62 -6.89
C VAL A 113 12.42 -13.90 -7.65
N ARG A 114 12.52 -13.47 -8.92
CA ARG A 114 13.74 -13.65 -9.74
C ARG A 114 14.94 -12.92 -9.12
N ARG A 115 14.72 -11.74 -8.56
CA ARG A 115 15.74 -10.94 -7.87
C ARG A 115 16.21 -11.58 -6.56
N LEU A 116 15.30 -12.14 -5.76
CA LEU A 116 15.66 -12.88 -4.54
C LEU A 116 16.42 -14.17 -4.87
N ARG A 117 16.01 -14.88 -5.93
CA ARG A 117 16.71 -16.07 -6.42
C ARG A 117 18.12 -15.76 -6.92
N ASP A 118 18.31 -14.61 -7.55
CA ASP A 118 19.64 -14.13 -7.94
C ASP A 118 20.60 -13.94 -6.74
N ARG A 119 20.05 -13.75 -5.53
CA ARG A 119 20.80 -13.70 -4.26
C ARG A 119 20.93 -15.06 -3.57
N GLY A 120 20.50 -16.14 -4.22
CA GLY A 120 20.41 -17.48 -3.63
C GLY A 120 19.37 -17.57 -2.51
N LYS A 121 18.38 -16.67 -2.48
CA LYS A 121 17.29 -16.66 -1.49
C LYS A 121 16.02 -17.20 -2.13
N SER A 122 15.16 -17.82 -1.32
CA SER A 122 13.84 -18.24 -1.79
C SER A 122 12.96 -17.03 -2.10
N GLY A 123 12.02 -17.16 -3.04
CA GLY A 123 11.03 -16.11 -3.30
C GLY A 123 10.14 -15.80 -2.09
N LEU A 124 10.06 -16.75 -1.13
CA LEU A 124 9.25 -16.62 0.08
C LEU A 124 9.69 -15.46 1.00
N TRP A 125 10.93 -14.99 0.90
CA TRP A 125 11.39 -13.81 1.64
C TRP A 125 10.59 -12.56 1.29
N GLY A 126 10.00 -12.50 0.09
CA GLY A 126 9.11 -11.40 -0.31
C GLY A 126 7.83 -11.30 0.53
N PHE A 127 7.40 -12.39 1.18
CA PHE A 127 6.20 -12.40 2.02
C PHE A 127 6.44 -11.92 3.46
N MET A 128 7.68 -11.64 3.87
CA MET A 128 7.97 -11.25 5.26
C MET A 128 7.14 -10.07 5.80
N PRO A 129 6.85 -9.01 5.03
CA PRO A 129 6.05 -7.90 5.52
C PRO A 129 4.55 -8.22 5.67
N PHE A 130 4.04 -9.27 5.00
CA PHE A 130 2.60 -9.53 4.86
C PHE A 130 1.89 -9.84 6.19
N PRO A 131 2.44 -10.68 7.09
CA PRO A 131 1.80 -10.92 8.38
C PRO A 131 1.54 -9.65 9.20
N PHE A 132 2.48 -8.68 9.16
CA PHE A 132 2.39 -7.44 9.94
C PHE A 132 1.37 -6.46 9.37
N ILE A 133 1.35 -6.29 8.04
CA ILE A 133 0.36 -5.44 7.40
C ILE A 133 -1.04 -6.05 7.51
N ILE A 134 -1.20 -7.37 7.36
CA ILE A 134 -2.49 -8.07 7.53
C ILE A 134 -3.00 -7.90 8.97
N TYR A 135 -2.15 -8.13 9.96
CA TYR A 135 -2.50 -7.88 11.36
C TYR A 135 -2.97 -6.44 11.57
N SER A 136 -2.19 -5.46 11.09
CA SER A 136 -2.51 -4.05 11.25
C SER A 136 -3.83 -3.69 10.58
N SER A 137 -4.07 -4.16 9.35
CA SER A 137 -5.31 -3.92 8.60
C SER A 137 -6.55 -4.50 9.29
N ILE A 138 -6.42 -5.63 10.02
CA ILE A 138 -7.53 -6.22 10.78
C ILE A 138 -7.82 -5.42 12.06
N GLN A 139 -6.78 -4.89 12.72
CA GLN A 139 -6.90 -4.25 14.03
C GLN A 139 -7.24 -2.76 13.95
N VAL A 140 -6.83 -2.06 12.90
CA VAL A 140 -7.10 -0.63 12.72
C VAL A 140 -8.60 -0.29 12.75
N PRO A 141 -9.51 -1.00 12.05
CA PRO A 141 -10.95 -0.75 12.17
C PRO A 141 -11.47 -0.89 13.61
N ARG A 142 -10.94 -1.86 14.36
CA ARG A 142 -11.31 -2.07 15.78
C ARG A 142 -10.82 -0.92 16.65
N MET A 143 -9.62 -0.40 16.36
CA MET A 143 -9.08 0.78 17.04
C MET A 143 -9.97 2.00 16.78
N PHE A 144 -10.40 2.23 15.54
CA PHE A 144 -11.31 3.34 15.23
C PHE A 144 -12.69 3.17 15.87
N SER A 145 -13.22 1.96 16.01
CA SER A 145 -14.47 1.74 16.77
C SER A 145 -14.34 2.05 18.27
N SER A 146 -13.12 2.06 18.82
CA SER A 146 -12.85 2.41 20.22
C SER A 146 -12.62 3.92 20.45
N ILE A 147 -12.71 4.75 19.40
CA ILE A 147 -12.56 6.21 19.47
C ILE A 147 -13.97 6.82 19.30
N GLY A 148 -14.70 6.94 20.41
CA GLY A 148 -16.05 7.51 20.44
C GLY A 148 -16.36 8.16 21.79
N PRO A 149 -17.42 9.00 21.87
CA PRO A 149 -17.80 9.65 23.14
C PRO A 149 -18.10 8.59 24.21
N GLY A 150 -17.29 8.55 25.27
CA GLY A 150 -17.40 7.57 26.36
C GLY A 150 -16.64 6.26 26.15
N ALA A 151 -15.92 6.09 25.04
CA ALA A 151 -15.09 4.92 24.80
C ALA A 151 -13.76 5.00 25.59
N GLN A 152 -13.37 3.90 26.23
CA GLN A 152 -12.04 3.78 26.81
C GLN A 152 -11.04 3.53 25.69
N SER A 153 -10.04 4.41 25.57
CA SER A 153 -8.96 4.23 24.61
C SER A 153 -8.15 2.98 24.97
N ASP A 154 -8.21 1.97 24.10
CA ASP A 154 -7.46 0.72 24.27
C ASP A 154 -5.99 0.95 23.87
N MET A 155 -5.20 1.40 24.84
CA MET A 155 -3.76 1.64 24.67
C MET A 155 -3.02 0.37 24.27
N THR A 156 -3.47 -0.80 24.72
CA THR A 156 -2.86 -2.08 24.36
C THR A 156 -3.05 -2.36 22.87
N LEU A 157 -4.26 -2.16 22.34
CA LEU A 157 -4.54 -2.29 20.91
C LEU A 157 -3.70 -1.29 20.10
N PHE A 158 -3.65 -0.03 20.52
CA PHE A 158 -2.85 1.01 19.88
C PHE A 158 -1.36 0.60 19.79
N PHE A 159 -0.74 0.25 20.92
CA PHE A 159 0.66 -0.18 20.93
C PHE A 159 0.88 -1.45 20.12
N SER A 160 -0.07 -2.39 20.11
CA SER A 160 0.04 -3.60 19.29
C SER A 160 0.08 -3.28 17.78
N ILE A 161 -0.74 -2.35 17.31
CA ILE A 161 -0.75 -1.88 15.93
C ILE A 161 0.55 -1.13 15.63
N PHE A 162 0.98 -0.24 16.53
CA PHE A 162 2.21 0.51 16.39
C PHE A 162 3.45 -0.40 16.27
N PHE A 163 3.60 -1.38 17.16
CA PHE A 163 4.69 -2.35 17.10
C PHE A 163 4.62 -3.21 15.83
N SER A 164 3.42 -3.63 15.42
CA SER A 164 3.24 -4.35 14.15
C SER A 164 3.67 -3.51 12.95
N ASN A 165 3.35 -2.21 12.95
CA ASN A 165 3.80 -1.29 11.91
C ASN A 165 5.33 -1.11 11.90
N LEU A 166 5.98 -1.06 13.07
CA LEU A 166 7.44 -1.01 13.16
C LEU A 166 8.08 -2.27 12.59
N LEU A 167 7.53 -3.45 12.89
CA LEU A 167 7.99 -4.73 12.32
C LEU A 167 7.77 -4.80 10.81
N TYR A 168 6.65 -4.27 10.32
CA TYR A 168 6.40 -4.10 8.89
C TYR A 168 7.50 -3.24 8.23
N ILE A 169 7.85 -2.08 8.80
CA ILE A 169 8.90 -1.21 8.27
C ILE A 169 10.26 -1.92 8.29
N ILE A 170 10.61 -2.59 9.39
CA ILE A 170 11.87 -3.33 9.51
C ILE A 170 11.97 -4.42 8.44
N THR A 171 10.91 -5.21 8.26
CA THR A 171 10.90 -6.28 7.25
C THR A 171 10.88 -5.74 5.83
N MET A 172 10.25 -4.58 5.58
CA MET A 172 10.32 -3.89 4.30
C MET A 172 11.73 -3.39 3.98
N ILE A 173 12.38 -2.71 4.93
CA ILE A 173 13.77 -2.27 4.79
C ILE A 173 14.68 -3.47 4.53
N TRP A 174 14.50 -4.54 5.30
CA TRP A 174 15.24 -5.78 5.12
C TRP A 174 15.05 -6.38 3.72
N LEU A 175 13.81 -6.42 3.22
CA LEU A 175 13.51 -6.90 1.87
C LEU A 175 14.18 -6.01 0.81
N ILE A 176 14.12 -4.69 0.96
CA ILE A 176 14.81 -3.74 0.07
C ILE A 176 16.32 -4.00 0.06
N VAL A 177 16.94 -4.23 1.23
CA VAL A 177 18.37 -4.57 1.34
C VAL A 177 18.69 -5.87 0.61
N LEU A 178 17.83 -6.90 0.74
CA LEU A 178 18.00 -8.15 -0.01
C LEU A 178 17.96 -7.91 -1.52
N LEU A 179 17.02 -7.09 -2.00
CA LEU A 179 16.86 -6.75 -3.41
C LEU A 179 18.01 -5.86 -3.94
N ALA A 180 18.61 -5.02 -3.11
CA ALA A 180 19.72 -4.14 -3.48
C ALA A 180 21.10 -4.85 -3.49
N GLY A 181 21.23 -5.98 -2.80
CA GLY A 181 22.52 -6.69 -2.62
C GLY A 181 23.16 -7.20 -3.93
N GLN A 182 24.43 -7.56 -3.91
CA GLN A 182 25.13 -8.04 -5.12
C GLN A 182 24.65 -9.43 -5.58
N SER A 183 24.67 -9.78 -6.86
CA SER A 183 24.31 -11.14 -7.30
C SER A 183 25.18 -12.21 -6.63
N ALA A 184 24.60 -13.36 -6.28
CA ALA A 184 25.40 -14.50 -5.82
C ALA A 184 26.24 -15.05 -6.98
N PRO A 185 27.48 -15.50 -6.74
CA PRO A 185 28.27 -16.15 -7.80
C PRO A 185 27.50 -17.35 -8.36
N GLU A 186 27.58 -17.51 -9.68
CA GLU A 186 27.06 -18.70 -10.37
C GLU A 186 27.82 -19.91 -9.82
N ARG A 187 27.11 -20.92 -9.33
CA ARG A 187 27.77 -22.17 -8.92
C ARG A 187 28.18 -22.87 -10.21
N ASP A 188 29.48 -23.00 -10.45
CA ASP A 188 30.01 -23.82 -11.53
C ASP A 188 29.53 -25.27 -11.33
N GLY A 189 28.50 -25.71 -12.07
CA GLY A 189 28.09 -27.12 -12.08
C GLY A 189 26.60 -27.46 -12.13
N GLU A 190 25.69 -26.55 -12.51
CA GLU A 190 24.32 -26.92 -12.94
C GLU A 190 24.03 -26.41 -14.35
#